data_AF-A0ABC9WHP9-F1
#
_entry.id   AF-A0ABC9WHP9-F1
#
_cell.length_a   1.000
_cell.length_b   1.000
_cell.length_c   1.000
_cell.angle_alpha   90.00
_cell.angle_beta   90.00
_cell.angle_gamma   90.00
#
_symmetry.space_group_name_H-M   'P 1'
#
loop_
_entity.id
_entity.type
_entity.pdbx_description
1 polymer ?
#
loop_
_entity_poly.entity_id
_entity_poly.type
_entity_poly.pdbx_seq_one_letter_code
_entity_poly.pdbx_strand_id
1 'polypeptide(L)'
;MKFKAKCNFLHMGWRNPKHSYRLGREWIESSPEEKDLGVLLDKKLNMSQQCALAAQKANRVLGCIKRSVTSRSKEVILPLCYTLVRPHLEYCGVVEVSPEEGHEDDRRAGAPLL
;
A
#
# COMPACT_ATOMS: atom_id res chain seq x y z
N MET A 1 -27.51 -11.04 0.13
CA MET A 1 -26.07 -11.09 -0.24
C MET A 1 -25.27 -11.61 0.96
N LYS A 2 -24.45 -12.66 0.79
CA LYS A 2 -23.53 -13.16 1.83
C LYS A 2 -22.14 -12.55 1.56
N PHE A 3 -21.60 -11.79 2.52
CA PHE A 3 -20.31 -11.08 2.42
C PHE A 3 -19.13 -11.85 3.05
N LYS A 4 -19.35 -13.11 3.45
CA LYS A 4 -18.48 -13.91 4.33
C LYS A 4 -17.00 -14.01 3.95
N ALA A 5 -16.63 -13.75 2.69
CA ALA A 5 -15.25 -13.78 2.20
C ALA A 5 -14.75 -12.44 1.64
N LYS A 6 -15.52 -11.36 1.79
CA LYS A 6 -15.20 -10.03 1.24
C LYS A 6 -14.74 -9.02 2.30
N CYS A 7 -14.99 -9.31 3.57
CA CYS A 7 -14.69 -8.39 4.67
C CYS A 7 -13.59 -8.98 5.53
N ASN A 8 -12.39 -8.43 5.38
CA ASN A 8 -11.29 -8.57 6.31
C ASN A 8 -11.01 -7.19 6.91
N PHE A 9 -10.25 -7.14 7.99
CA PHE A 9 -9.80 -5.88 8.54
C PHE A 9 -8.32 -5.91 8.90
N LEU A 10 -7.69 -4.74 8.87
CA LEU A 10 -6.29 -4.55 9.18
C LEU A 10 -6.15 -3.88 10.57
N HIS A 11 -5.45 -4.53 11.50
CA HIS A 11 -5.05 -3.87 12.74
C HIS A 11 -3.89 -2.92 12.49
N MET A 12 -4.16 -1.62 12.58
CA MET A 12 -3.15 -0.55 12.45
C MET A 12 -2.81 0.07 13.81
N GLY A 13 -1.58 0.57 13.95
CA GLY A 13 -1.10 1.30 15.12
C GLY A 13 -0.44 0.44 16.20
N TRP A 14 0.59 0.99 16.86
CA TRP A 14 1.42 0.29 17.85
C TRP A 14 0.62 -0.16 19.09
N ARG A 15 -0.31 0.68 19.57
CA ARG A 15 -1.10 0.44 20.80
C ARG A 15 -2.45 -0.23 20.53
N ASN A 16 -2.63 -0.86 19.37
CA ASN A 16 -3.89 -1.53 19.04
C ASN A 16 -4.02 -2.84 19.84
N PRO A 17 -5.06 -3.01 20.68
CA PRO A 17 -5.25 -4.21 21.50
C PRO A 17 -5.67 -5.46 20.70
N LYS A 18 -5.72 -5.36 19.37
CA LYS A 18 -6.12 -6.44 18.45
C LYS A 18 -7.52 -7.00 18.73
N HIS A 19 -8.49 -6.10 18.93
CA HIS A 19 -9.86 -6.47 19.24
C HIS A 19 -10.51 -7.31 18.13
N SER A 20 -11.32 -8.30 18.50
CA SER A 20 -12.07 -9.11 17.54
C SER A 20 -13.36 -8.42 17.15
N TYR A 21 -13.58 -8.24 15.84
CA TYR A 21 -14.79 -7.61 15.31
C TYR A 21 -15.75 -8.66 14.76
N ARG A 22 -17.05 -8.39 14.88
CA ARG A 22 -18.11 -9.25 14.36
C ARG A 22 -19.05 -8.45 13.47
N LEU A 23 -19.30 -8.94 12.27
CA LEU A 23 -20.33 -8.40 11.38
C LEU A 23 -21.57 -9.30 11.44
N GLY A 24 -22.63 -8.80 12.08
CA GLY A 24 -23.83 -9.59 12.32
C GLY A 24 -23.55 -10.80 13.22
N ARG A 25 -23.65 -12.02 12.68
CA ARG A 25 -23.38 -13.27 13.39
C ARG A 25 -21.99 -13.86 13.10
N GLU A 26 -21.21 -13.23 12.22
CA GLU A 26 -19.94 -13.78 11.73
C GLU A 26 -18.75 -12.95 12.22
N TRP A 27 -17.72 -13.64 12.74
CA TRP A 27 -16.46 -13.01 13.10
C TRP A 27 -15.70 -12.59 11.85
N ILE A 28 -15.13 -11.39 11.86
CA ILE A 28 -14.33 -10.86 10.76
C ILE A 28 -12.89 -11.33 10.95
N GLU A 29 -12.29 -11.86 9.90
CA GLU A 29 -10.89 -12.28 9.93
C GLU A 29 -9.95 -11.07 9.84
N SER A 30 -8.86 -11.12 10.61
CA SER A 30 -7.81 -10.11 10.52
C SER A 30 -6.84 -10.47 9.40
N SER A 31 -6.48 -9.51 8.56
CA SER A 31 -5.46 -9.67 7.52
C SER A 31 -4.13 -8.98 7.89
N PRO A 32 -2.96 -9.50 7.47
CA PRO A 32 -1.70 -8.76 7.55
C PRO A 32 -1.60 -7.58 6.58
N GLU A 33 -2.35 -7.64 5.47
CA GLU A 33 -2.37 -6.63 4.40
C GLU A 33 -3.80 -6.46 3.89
N GLU A 34 -4.23 -5.25 3.60
CA GLU A 34 -5.55 -4.96 3.04
C GLU A 34 -5.41 -4.09 1.80
N LYS A 35 -6.20 -4.37 0.77
CA LYS A 35 -6.22 -3.57 -0.45
C LYS A 35 -7.47 -2.71 -0.48
N ASP A 36 -7.31 -1.42 -0.21
CA ASP A 36 -8.41 -0.46 -0.26
C ASP A 36 -8.19 0.56 -1.38
N LEU A 37 -9.25 0.82 -2.16
CA LEU A 37 -9.25 1.68 -3.35
C LEU A 37 -8.13 1.40 -4.37
N GLY A 38 -7.48 0.23 -4.31
CA GLY A 38 -6.34 -0.12 -5.18
C GLY A 38 -4.96 0.08 -4.55
N VAL A 39 -4.89 0.60 -3.33
CA VAL A 39 -3.66 0.75 -2.53
C VAL A 39 -3.53 -0.44 -1.59
N LEU A 40 -2.35 -1.05 -1.53
CA LEU A 40 -2.03 -2.08 -0.56
C LEU A 40 -1.52 -1.43 0.72
N LEU A 41 -2.16 -1.75 1.84
CA LEU A 41 -1.82 -1.26 3.18
C LEU A 41 -1.39 -2.45 4.03
N ASP A 42 -0.25 -2.33 4.72
CA ASP A 42 0.19 -3.32 5.71
C ASP A 42 0.07 -2.78 7.14
N LYS A 43 0.25 -3.64 8.14
CA LYS A 43 0.14 -3.27 9.57
C LYS A 43 1.09 -2.16 10.00
N LYS A 44 2.21 -1.97 9.28
CA LYS A 44 3.26 -0.99 9.58
C LYS A 44 3.15 0.26 8.71
N LEU A 45 2.15 0.32 7.82
CA LEU A 45 2.01 1.32 6.77
C LEU A 45 3.27 1.40 5.88
N ASN A 46 3.94 0.27 5.66
CA ASN A 46 5.11 0.19 4.81
C ASN A 46 4.68 0.23 3.33
N MET A 47 5.08 1.28 2.63
CA MET A 47 4.75 1.49 1.22
C MET A 47 5.65 0.70 0.26
N SER A 48 6.72 0.05 0.74
CA SER A 48 7.69 -0.65 -0.11
C SER A 48 7.06 -1.73 -0.99
N GLN A 49 6.10 -2.50 -0.46
CA GLN A 49 5.42 -3.55 -1.22
C GLN A 49 4.51 -2.96 -2.31
N GLN A 50 3.77 -1.89 -1.98
CA GLN A 50 2.97 -1.17 -2.96
C GLN A 50 3.84 -0.58 -4.07
N CYS A 51 5.01 -0.03 -3.72
CA CYS A 51 5.94 0.52 -4.71
C CYS A 51 6.64 -0.56 -5.54
N ALA A 52 6.95 -1.72 -4.96
CA ALA A 52 7.41 -2.88 -5.72
C ALA A 52 6.36 -3.34 -6.76
N LEU A 53 5.07 -3.39 -6.37
CA LEU A 53 3.97 -3.71 -7.28
C LEU A 53 3.75 -2.65 -8.36
N ALA A 54 3.84 -1.37 -8.00
CA ALA A 54 3.76 -0.25 -8.95
C ALA A 54 4.89 -0.31 -9.97
N ALA A 55 6.13 -0.51 -9.51
CA ALA A 55 7.30 -0.67 -10.36
C ALA A 55 7.15 -1.88 -11.30
N GLN A 56 6.63 -3.02 -10.82
CA GLN A 56 6.37 -4.19 -11.66
C GLN A 56 5.37 -3.89 -12.79
N LYS A 57 4.26 -3.19 -12.49
CA LYS A 57 3.28 -2.79 -13.50
C LYS A 57 3.89 -1.81 -14.51
N ALA A 58 4.61 -0.80 -14.04
CA ALA A 58 5.31 0.17 -14.86
C ALA A 58 6.31 -0.52 -15.81
N ASN A 59 7.11 -1.46 -15.29
CA ASN A 59 8.07 -2.23 -16.08
C ASN A 59 7.40 -3.10 -17.14
N ARG A 60 6.25 -3.71 -16.82
CA ARG A 60 5.46 -4.48 -17.79
C ARG A 60 4.99 -3.60 -18.94
N VAL A 61 4.46 -2.41 -18.64
CA VAL A 61 4.02 -1.44 -19.66
C VAL A 61 5.19 -0.95 -20.49
N LEU A 62 6.30 -0.60 -19.86
CA LEU A 62 7.53 -0.20 -20.56
C LEU A 62 8.03 -1.31 -21.49
N GLY A 63 7.97 -2.58 -21.05
CA GLY A 63 8.30 -3.74 -21.87
C GLY A 63 7.33 -3.97 -23.04
N CYS A 64 6.07 -3.55 -22.92
CA CYS A 64 5.12 -3.54 -24.02
C CYS A 64 5.49 -2.45 -25.05
N ILE A 65 5.72 -1.20 -24.60
CA ILE A 65 6.13 -0.08 -25.47
C ILE A 65 7.38 -0.45 -26.27
N LYS A 66 8.40 -1.03 -25.60
CA LYS A 66 9.65 -1.47 -26.25
C LYS A 66 9.45 -2.51 -27.35
N ARG A 67 8.41 -3.35 -27.24
CA ARG A 67 8.13 -4.43 -28.20
C ARG A 67 7.16 -4.00 -29.31
N SER A 68 6.22 -3.10 -29.03
CA SER A 68 5.19 -2.70 -29.98
C SER A 68 5.55 -1.48 -30.82
N VAL A 69 6.43 -0.60 -30.31
CA VAL A 69 6.79 0.65 -30.98
C VAL A 69 8.12 0.47 -31.71
N THR A 70 8.07 0.52 -33.04
CA THR A 70 9.25 0.40 -33.92
C THR A 70 10.08 1.69 -33.94
N SER A 71 9.44 2.85 -33.79
CA SER A 71 10.10 4.15 -33.72
C SER A 71 10.70 4.39 -32.32
N ARG A 72 12.02 4.61 -32.26
CA ARG A 72 12.74 4.90 -31.01
C ARG A 72 13.01 6.39 -30.81
N SER A 73 12.34 7.25 -31.57
CA SER A 73 12.44 8.71 -31.46
C SER A 73 11.92 9.21 -30.12
N LYS A 74 12.53 10.28 -29.58
CA LYS A 74 12.12 10.83 -28.29
C LYS A 74 10.71 11.42 -28.36
N GLU A 75 10.35 11.97 -29.51
CA GLU A 75 9.06 12.57 -29.83
C GLU A 75 7.92 11.55 -29.74
N VAL A 76 8.20 10.27 -29.94
CA VAL A 76 7.22 9.18 -29.81
C VAL A 76 7.32 8.47 -28.46
N ILE A 77 8.53 8.17 -28.00
CA ILE A 77 8.73 7.38 -26.77
C ILE A 77 8.40 8.20 -25.51
N LEU A 78 8.76 9.49 -25.46
CA LEU A 78 8.53 10.30 -24.27
C LEU A 78 7.03 10.44 -23.96
N PRO A 79 6.16 10.84 -24.92
CA PRO A 79 4.72 10.93 -24.63
C PRO A 79 4.12 9.60 -24.15
N LEU A 80 4.55 8.48 -24.72
CA LEU A 80 4.06 7.15 -24.31
C LEU A 80 4.49 6.78 -22.88
N CYS A 81 5.74 7.05 -22.51
CA CYS A 81 6.20 6.83 -21.14
C CYS A 81 5.46 7.74 -20.14
N TYR A 82 5.26 9.02 -20.48
CA TYR A 82 4.52 9.96 -19.63
C TYR A 82 3.04 9.57 -19.46
N THR A 83 2.41 9.05 -20.50
CA THR A 83 0.97 8.72 -20.45
C THR A 83 0.69 7.34 -19.85
N LEU A 84 1.58 6.37 -20.05
CA LEU A 84 1.30 4.97 -19.69
C LEU A 84 2.14 4.45 -18.52
N VAL A 85 3.37 4.95 -18.32
CA VAL A 85 4.26 4.45 -17.27
C VAL A 85 4.19 5.33 -16.02
N ARG A 86 4.21 6.66 -16.20
CA ARG A 86 4.20 7.63 -15.10
C ARG A 86 3.00 7.50 -14.16
N PRO A 87 1.74 7.31 -14.63
CA PRO A 87 0.60 7.18 -13.73
C PRO A 87 0.72 5.99 -12.76
N HIS A 88 1.38 4.90 -13.18
CA HIS A 88 1.59 3.74 -12.31
C HIS A 88 2.58 4.01 -11.18
N LEU A 89 3.57 4.88 -11.42
CA LEU A 89 4.57 5.25 -10.42
C LEU A 89 4.04 6.35 -9.49
N GLU A 90 3.35 7.35 -10.03
CA GLU A 90 2.77 8.44 -9.23
C GLU A 90 1.70 7.92 -8.28
N TYR A 91 0.87 6.97 -8.70
CA TYR A 91 -0.13 6.33 -7.84
C TYR A 91 0.49 5.62 -6.62
N CYS A 92 1.78 5.25 -6.62
CA CYS A 92 2.43 4.77 -5.40
C CYS A 92 2.68 5.89 -4.40
N GLY A 93 3.04 7.10 -4.86
CA GLY A 93 3.54 8.19 -4.02
C GLY A 93 2.48 9.13 -3.42
N VAL A 94 1.22 9.11 -3.90
CA VAL A 94 0.17 10.04 -3.42
C VAL A 94 -0.17 9.87 -1.93
N VAL A 95 0.26 8.78 -1.29
CA VAL A 95 0.00 8.51 0.13
C VAL A 95 1.09 9.08 1.07
N GLU A 96 2.22 9.57 0.54
CA GLU A 96 3.38 10.01 1.35
C GLU A 96 3.28 11.44 1.95
N VAL A 97 2.22 12.21 1.68
CA VAL A 97 2.13 13.60 2.21
C VAL A 97 1.55 13.63 3.64
N SER A 98 2.47 13.36 4.60
CA SER A 98 2.64 13.93 5.96
C SER A 98 1.78 13.43 7.16
N PRO A 99 2.23 13.59 8.45
CA PRO A 99 3.46 14.26 8.94
C PRO A 99 4.44 13.37 9.74
N GLU A 100 5.68 13.85 9.78
CA GLU A 100 6.74 13.50 10.72
C GLU A 100 6.26 13.70 12.17
N GLU A 101 6.28 12.66 12.99
CA GLU A 101 6.17 12.79 14.45
C GLU A 101 7.33 12.02 15.07
N GLY A 102 8.41 12.74 15.32
CA GLY A 102 9.46 12.27 16.22
C GLY A 102 8.92 12.17 17.64
N HIS A 103 9.23 11.07 18.32
CA HIS A 103 9.17 11.05 19.79
C HIS A 103 10.26 10.11 20.31
N GLU A 104 11.29 10.71 20.92
CA GLU A 104 12.17 10.02 21.87
C GLU A 104 11.34 9.66 23.11
N ASP A 105 11.34 8.39 23.51
CA ASP A 105 10.82 7.98 24.81
C ASP A 105 11.94 7.27 25.60
N ASP A 106 12.52 8.05 26.51
CA ASP A 106 13.44 7.64 27.56
C ASP A 106 12.71 6.68 28.52
N ARG A 107 13.01 5.37 28.42
CA ARG A 107 12.45 4.36 29.34
C ARG A 107 13.36 4.19 30.56
N ARG A 108 13.21 5.10 31.52
CA ARG A 108 13.57 4.84 32.93
C ARG A 108 12.55 3.86 33.53
N ALA A 109 12.96 2.61 33.71
CA ALA A 109 12.16 1.58 34.34
C ALA A 109 11.92 1.91 35.84
N GLY A 110 10.68 2.25 36.18
CA GLY A 110 10.16 2.28 37.55
C GLY A 110 9.20 1.10 37.77
N ALA A 111 9.35 0.45 38.92
CA ALA A 111 8.81 -0.83 39.35
C ALA A 111 7.27 -0.98 39.35
N PRO A 112 6.73 -2.21 39.42
CA PRO A 112 5.30 -2.47 39.38
C PRO A 112 4.64 -2.31 40.76
N LEU A 113 3.38 -1.86 40.76
CA LEU A 113 2.47 -2.08 41.89
C LEU A 113 1.22 -2.82 41.40
N LEU A 114 1.14 -4.06 41.88
CA LEU A 114 0.01 -5.00 42.01
C LEU A 114 -0.58 -5.59 40.73
#